data_AF-A0A816HDM3-F1
#
_entry.id   AF-A0A816HDM3-F1
#
_cell.length_a   1.000
_cell.length_b   1.000
_cell.length_c   1.000
_cell.angle_alpha   90.00
_cell.angle_beta   90.00
_cell.angle_gamma   90.00
#
_symmetry.space_group_name_H-M   'P 1'
#
loop_
_entity.id
_entity.type
_entity.pdbx_description
1 polymer ?
#
loop_
_entity_poly.entity_id
_entity_poly.type
_entity_poly.pdbx_seq_one_letter_code
_entity_poly.pdbx_strand_id
1 'polypeptide(L)'
;MNVSLSSLERLLHRYTIEPTTKPFDARSVPVEAVPIEQPKDISIGVGLPRPGIESKTNREDTYGEQVSAIPEFAHLGPIFKSSLPVDLTESEVEYVVRCIKHIFSHYIVFQFEDIEITVSDHVQKVLKPNWSASWEENGAENEREDTYTLSIPTLEECGKKIINYMEMQACERSDKIPEGKASHALYLAGVYRGEHDVLVRAKMALGGTTVDPGAQAITMQLTIRSTDGSAVQVIASAVE
;
A
#
# COMPACT_ATOMS: atom_id res chain seq x y z
N MET A 1 -45.08 -1.71 -7.88
CA MET A 1 -44.76 -1.15 -9.21
C MET A 1 -43.38 -1.67 -9.55
N ASN A 2 -43.24 -2.51 -10.58
CA ASN A 2 -41.96 -3.13 -10.94
C ASN A 2 -41.34 -2.29 -12.05
N VAL A 3 -40.34 -1.46 -11.73
CA VAL A 3 -39.68 -0.53 -12.68
C VAL A 3 -38.17 -0.67 -12.59
N SER A 4 -37.49 -0.53 -13.72
CA SER A 4 -36.02 -0.50 -13.77
C SER A 4 -35.49 0.79 -13.14
N LEU A 5 -34.61 0.66 -12.13
CA LEU A 5 -34.04 1.81 -11.40
C LEU A 5 -33.24 2.73 -12.34
N SER A 6 -32.45 2.14 -13.26
CA SER A 6 -31.65 2.89 -14.24
C SER A 6 -32.52 3.64 -15.27
N SER A 7 -33.66 3.06 -15.65
CA SER A 7 -34.62 3.72 -16.54
C SER A 7 -35.35 4.87 -15.84
N LEU A 8 -35.68 4.69 -14.56
CA LEU A 8 -36.31 5.72 -13.73
C LEU A 8 -35.37 6.92 -13.54
N GLU A 9 -34.10 6.68 -13.19
CA GLU A 9 -33.10 7.72 -12.97
C GLU A 9 -32.88 8.57 -14.23
N ARG A 10 -32.71 7.92 -15.39
CA ARG A 10 -32.51 8.62 -16.68
C ARG A 10 -33.73 9.48 -17.06
N LEU A 11 -34.94 8.97 -16.86
CA LEU A 11 -36.16 9.68 -17.22
C LEU A 11 -36.45 10.84 -16.27
N LEU A 12 -36.15 10.71 -14.97
CA LEU A 12 -36.24 11.81 -14.00
C LEU A 12 -35.22 12.91 -14.31
N HIS A 13 -33.97 12.55 -14.57
CA HIS A 13 -32.93 13.51 -14.94
C HIS A 13 -33.31 14.28 -16.22
N ARG A 14 -33.86 13.61 -17.24
CA ARG A 14 -34.37 14.27 -18.45
C ARG A 14 -35.53 15.22 -18.14
N TYR A 15 -36.49 14.78 -17.33
CA TYR A 15 -37.65 15.58 -16.92
C TYR A 15 -37.25 16.88 -16.20
N THR A 16 -36.14 16.88 -15.46
CA THR A 16 -35.63 18.07 -14.77
C THR A 16 -34.92 19.07 -15.68
N ILE A 17 -34.45 18.64 -16.84
CA ILE A 17 -33.63 19.46 -17.76
C ILE A 17 -34.46 19.96 -18.95
N GLU A 18 -35.46 19.18 -19.39
CA GLU A 18 -36.33 19.56 -20.50
C GLU A 18 -37.58 20.31 -19.98
N PRO A 19 -38.00 21.42 -20.62
CA PRO A 19 -39.23 22.11 -20.25
C PRO A 19 -40.44 21.21 -20.53
N THR A 20 -41.15 20.79 -19.49
CA THR A 20 -42.39 20.01 -19.64
C THR A 20 -43.56 20.71 -18.96
N THR A 21 -44.76 20.56 -19.53
CA THR A 21 -46.01 21.11 -18.98
C THR A 21 -46.89 20.03 -18.32
N LYS A 22 -46.44 18.78 -18.32
CA LYS A 22 -47.17 17.61 -17.79
C LYS A 22 -46.39 17.00 -16.64
N PRO A 23 -47.04 16.56 -15.55
CA PRO A 23 -46.36 15.90 -14.44
C PRO A 23 -45.73 14.56 -14.86
N PHE A 24 -44.62 14.21 -14.22
CA PHE A 24 -43.93 12.94 -14.44
C PHE A 24 -44.81 11.74 -14.06
N ASP A 25 -45.04 10.81 -14.99
CA ASP A 25 -45.81 9.59 -14.74
C ASP A 25 -44.89 8.37 -14.59
N ALA A 26 -44.74 7.89 -13.36
CA ALA A 26 -43.91 6.73 -13.04
C ALA A 26 -44.38 5.42 -13.70
N ARG A 27 -45.63 5.34 -14.18
CA ARG A 27 -46.17 4.16 -14.90
C ARG A 27 -45.70 4.09 -16.35
N SER A 28 -45.16 5.19 -16.88
CA SER A 28 -44.61 5.26 -18.24
C SER A 28 -43.15 4.78 -18.33
N VAL A 29 -42.52 4.46 -17.19
CA VAL A 29 -41.14 4.00 -17.11
C VAL A 29 -41.05 2.55 -17.61
N PRO A 30 -40.30 2.27 -18.69
CA PRO A 30 -40.14 0.91 -19.19
C PRO A 30 -39.48 0.00 -18.15
N VAL A 31 -39.93 -1.25 -18.09
CA VAL A 31 -39.38 -2.27 -17.17
C VAL A 31 -38.07 -2.86 -17.69
N GLU A 32 -37.83 -2.79 -19.00
CA GLU A 32 -36.60 -3.25 -19.64
C GLU A 32 -35.55 -2.12 -19.72
N ALA A 33 -34.34 -2.41 -19.23
CA ALA A 33 -33.20 -1.50 -19.34
C ALA A 33 -32.71 -1.45 -20.80
N VAL A 34 -32.92 -0.31 -21.47
CA VAL A 34 -32.36 -0.09 -22.81
C VAL A 34 -30.84 0.08 -22.71
N PRO A 35 -30.03 -0.68 -23.49
CA PRO A 35 -28.58 -0.55 -23.49
C PRO A 35 -28.12 0.87 -23.86
N ILE A 36 -27.08 1.35 -23.19
CA ILE A 36 -26.46 2.65 -23.47
C ILE A 36 -25.58 2.50 -24.73
N GLU A 37 -25.96 3.12 -25.85
CA GLU A 37 -25.06 3.28 -26.99
C GLU A 37 -24.03 4.38 -26.69
N GLN A 38 -22.75 4.00 -26.61
CA GLN A 38 -21.62 4.93 -26.61
C GLN A 38 -21.21 5.29 -28.06
N PRO A 39 -20.68 6.50 -28.32
CA PRO A 39 -20.23 6.89 -29.66
C PRO A 39 -19.05 6.04 -30.11
N LYS A 40 -19.08 5.58 -31.37
CA LYS A 40 -18.05 4.71 -31.97
C LYS A 40 -16.86 5.53 -32.45
N ASP A 41 -15.69 5.34 -31.84
CA ASP A 41 -14.41 5.56 -32.51
C ASP A 41 -14.08 4.35 -33.40
N ILE A 42 -13.75 4.62 -34.66
CA ILE A 42 -13.44 3.62 -35.68
C ILE A 42 -11.96 3.25 -35.55
N SER A 43 -11.67 2.00 -35.19
CA SER A 43 -10.40 1.37 -35.56
C SER A 43 -10.64 -0.09 -35.93
N ILE A 44 -10.26 -0.43 -37.16
CA ILE A 44 -10.37 -1.77 -37.77
C ILE A 44 -9.05 -2.50 -37.48
N GLY A 45 -9.13 -3.68 -36.86
CA GLY A 45 -7.97 -4.56 -36.67
C GLY A 45 -8.40 -5.94 -36.19
N VAL A 46 -8.22 -6.93 -37.06
CA VAL A 46 -8.73 -8.32 -36.98
C VAL A 46 -7.91 -9.17 -36.00
N GLY A 47 -8.57 -9.94 -35.12
CA GLY A 47 -7.95 -10.99 -34.29
C GLY A 47 -8.97 -11.89 -33.59
N LEU A 48 -8.79 -13.22 -33.72
CA LEU A 48 -9.69 -14.34 -33.38
C LEU A 48 -10.13 -14.48 -31.90
N PRO A 49 -11.20 -15.27 -31.59
CA PRO A 49 -11.86 -15.29 -30.28
C PRO A 49 -11.13 -16.13 -29.23
N ARG A 50 -11.13 -15.68 -27.97
CA ARG A 50 -10.90 -16.53 -26.79
C ARG A 50 -12.05 -16.42 -25.79
N PRO A 51 -12.43 -17.52 -25.13
CA PRO A 51 -13.58 -17.60 -24.25
C PRO A 51 -13.25 -17.01 -22.89
N GLY A 52 -13.96 -15.95 -22.51
CA GLY A 52 -14.00 -15.43 -21.15
C GLY A 52 -15.43 -15.02 -20.85
N ILE A 53 -16.16 -15.87 -20.13
CA ILE A 53 -17.30 -15.39 -19.35
C ILE A 53 -16.66 -14.67 -18.17
N GLU A 54 -16.35 -13.39 -18.34
CA GLU A 54 -16.15 -12.52 -17.18
C GLU A 54 -17.53 -12.35 -16.55
N SER A 55 -17.77 -13.13 -15.50
CA SER A 55 -18.89 -12.88 -14.59
C SER A 55 -18.72 -11.46 -14.08
N LYS A 56 -19.66 -10.58 -14.42
CA LYS A 56 -19.85 -9.31 -13.72
C LYS A 56 -20.38 -9.62 -12.33
N THR A 57 -19.55 -10.23 -11.48
CA THR A 57 -19.80 -10.35 -10.05
C THR A 57 -19.83 -8.92 -9.54
N ASN A 58 -20.96 -8.52 -8.94
CA ASN A 58 -21.07 -7.19 -8.36
C ASN A 58 -20.01 -7.09 -7.25
N ARG A 59 -19.15 -6.06 -7.28
CA ARG A 59 -18.06 -5.91 -6.28
C ARG A 59 -18.60 -5.93 -4.85
N GLU A 60 -19.82 -5.43 -4.64
CA GLU A 60 -20.53 -5.47 -3.36
C GLU A 60 -20.80 -6.90 -2.86
N ASP A 61 -21.11 -7.83 -3.76
CA ASP A 61 -21.36 -9.23 -3.42
C ASP A 61 -20.04 -9.91 -2.99
N THR A 62 -18.92 -9.55 -3.63
CA THR A 62 -17.58 -10.08 -3.30
C THR A 62 -17.14 -9.71 -1.89
N TYR A 63 -17.37 -8.48 -1.44
CA TYR A 63 -17.01 -8.08 -0.07
C TYR A 63 -17.86 -8.82 0.98
N GLY A 64 -19.15 -9.04 0.66
CA GLY A 64 -20.03 -9.83 1.52
C GLY A 64 -19.55 -11.28 1.69
N GLU A 65 -19.10 -11.91 0.60
CA GLU A 65 -18.52 -13.26 0.62
C GLU A 65 -17.24 -13.32 1.45
N GLN A 66 -16.34 -12.35 1.31
CA GLN A 66 -15.09 -12.27 2.08
C GLN A 66 -15.35 -12.21 3.60
N VAL A 67 -16.23 -11.32 4.05
CA VAL A 67 -16.56 -11.19 5.48
C VAL A 67 -17.28 -12.44 5.99
N SER A 68 -18.14 -13.05 5.17
CA SER A 68 -18.85 -14.29 5.54
C SER A 68 -17.92 -15.51 5.64
N ALA A 69 -16.74 -15.47 5.00
CA ALA A 69 -15.75 -16.53 5.07
C ALA A 69 -14.91 -16.52 6.36
N ILE A 70 -14.97 -15.46 7.17
CA ILE A 70 -14.21 -15.32 8.42
C ILE A 70 -14.92 -16.12 9.53
N PRO A 71 -14.33 -17.21 10.05
CA PRO A 71 -14.98 -18.09 11.04
C PRO A 71 -15.40 -17.36 12.32
N GLU A 72 -14.60 -16.40 12.77
CA GLU A 72 -14.86 -15.59 13.97
C GLU A 72 -16.14 -14.75 13.84
N PHE A 73 -16.59 -14.46 12.61
CA PHE A 73 -17.79 -13.67 12.33
C PHE A 73 -19.05 -14.50 12.11
N ALA A 74 -18.97 -15.84 12.16
CA ALA A 74 -20.12 -16.71 11.96
C ALA A 74 -21.29 -16.42 12.91
N HIS A 75 -21.01 -15.92 14.12
CA HIS A 75 -22.02 -15.58 15.13
C HIS A 75 -22.76 -14.25 14.87
N LEU A 76 -22.30 -13.43 13.91
CA LEU A 76 -22.91 -12.12 13.60
C LEU A 76 -24.21 -12.25 12.78
N GLY A 77 -24.46 -13.43 12.20
CA GLY A 77 -25.60 -13.71 11.32
C GLY A 77 -25.38 -13.22 9.89
N PRO A 78 -26.43 -13.17 9.05
CA PRO A 78 -26.29 -12.73 7.67
C PRO A 78 -26.02 -11.23 7.58
N ILE A 79 -25.20 -10.84 6.60
CA ILE A 79 -24.98 -9.43 6.25
C ILE A 79 -26.31 -8.85 5.73
N PHE A 80 -26.74 -7.74 6.34
CA PHE A 80 -27.91 -6.98 5.89
C PHE A 80 -27.56 -6.07 4.71
N LYS A 81 -26.41 -5.39 4.76
CA LYS A 81 -25.95 -4.48 3.70
C LYS A 81 -24.45 -4.22 3.80
N SER A 82 -23.77 -4.14 2.66
CA SER A 82 -22.43 -3.58 2.56
C SER A 82 -22.47 -2.19 1.90
N SER A 83 -21.56 -1.29 2.24
CA SER A 83 -21.34 -0.04 1.49
C SER A 83 -20.36 -0.27 0.33
N LEU A 84 -20.27 0.69 -0.58
CA LEU A 84 -19.09 0.83 -1.43
C LEU A 84 -17.86 1.24 -0.57
N PRO A 85 -16.63 1.02 -1.06
CA PRO A 85 -15.42 1.52 -0.41
C PRO A 85 -15.46 3.05 -0.29
N VAL A 86 -15.05 3.56 0.87
CA VAL A 86 -14.92 4.99 1.15
C VAL A 86 -13.48 5.29 1.53
N ASP A 87 -12.87 6.27 0.86
CA ASP A 87 -11.52 6.72 1.18
C ASP A 87 -11.49 7.36 2.58
N LEU A 88 -10.59 6.88 3.43
CA LEU A 88 -10.33 7.41 4.76
C LEU A 88 -9.10 8.31 4.80
N THR A 89 -8.30 8.32 3.74
CA THR A 89 -7.13 9.18 3.59
C THR A 89 -7.28 10.06 2.36
N GLU A 90 -6.59 11.21 2.36
CA GLU A 90 -6.58 12.12 1.22
C GLU A 90 -5.75 11.55 0.07
N SER A 91 -6.07 11.91 -1.17
CA SER A 91 -5.37 11.40 -2.36
C SER A 91 -3.91 11.86 -2.49
N GLU A 92 -3.47 12.79 -1.64
CA GLU A 92 -2.13 13.39 -1.64
C GLU A 92 -1.20 12.80 -0.56
N VAL A 93 -1.66 11.82 0.22
CA VAL A 93 -0.82 11.11 1.18
C VAL A 93 -0.27 9.80 0.61
N GLU A 94 0.80 9.29 1.21
CA GLU A 94 1.56 8.13 0.73
C GLU A 94 0.78 6.80 0.77
N TYR A 95 -0.31 6.73 1.54
CA TYR A 95 -1.15 5.54 1.67
C TYR A 95 -2.64 5.84 1.48
N VAL A 96 -3.32 4.99 0.71
CA VAL A 96 -4.76 5.07 0.46
C VAL A 96 -5.47 4.04 1.34
N VAL A 97 -6.12 4.45 2.42
CA VAL A 97 -6.93 3.53 3.24
C VAL A 97 -8.37 3.63 2.78
N ARG A 98 -8.95 2.49 2.39
CA ARG A 98 -10.37 2.41 2.02
C ARG A 98 -11.14 1.61 3.07
N CYS A 99 -12.35 2.05 3.39
CA CYS A 99 -13.21 1.37 4.36
C CYS A 99 -14.55 0.96 3.76
N ILE A 100 -14.94 -0.28 4.01
CA ILE A 100 -16.23 -0.86 3.65
C ILE A 100 -16.99 -1.16 4.95
N LYS A 101 -18.26 -0.73 5.00
CA LYS A 101 -19.13 -0.92 6.16
C LYS A 101 -20.09 -2.07 5.91
N HIS A 102 -20.01 -3.13 6.70
CA HIS A 102 -20.93 -4.25 6.67
C HIS A 102 -21.90 -4.14 7.84
N ILE A 103 -23.18 -3.98 7.53
CA ILE A 103 -24.26 -3.86 8.50
C ILE A 103 -24.86 -5.24 8.71
N PHE A 104 -24.97 -5.67 9.97
CA PHE A 104 -25.70 -6.84 10.42
C PHE A 104 -26.89 -6.40 11.27
N SER A 105 -27.71 -7.36 11.74
CA SER A 105 -28.88 -7.05 12.60
C SER A 105 -28.49 -6.30 13.89
N HIS A 106 -27.36 -6.65 14.49
CA HIS A 106 -26.92 -6.10 15.78
C HIS A 106 -25.47 -5.60 15.79
N TYR A 107 -24.78 -5.68 14.66
CA TYR A 107 -23.34 -5.39 14.56
C TYR A 107 -23.02 -4.59 13.31
N ILE A 108 -21.88 -3.90 13.35
CA ILE A 108 -21.27 -3.28 12.18
C ILE A 108 -19.81 -3.75 12.13
N VAL A 109 -19.39 -4.28 10.99
CA VAL A 109 -17.99 -4.62 10.71
C VAL A 109 -17.42 -3.59 9.76
N PHE A 110 -16.24 -3.07 10.10
CA PHE A 110 -15.45 -2.18 9.24
C PHE A 110 -14.32 -2.99 8.63
N GLN A 111 -14.42 -3.28 7.32
CA GLN A 111 -13.34 -3.84 6.54
C GLN A 111 -12.46 -2.70 6.05
N PHE A 112 -11.16 -2.80 6.26
CA PHE A 112 -10.19 -1.85 5.73
C PHE A 112 -9.40 -2.52 4.61
N GLU A 113 -9.30 -1.84 3.47
CA GLU A 113 -8.55 -2.27 2.31
C GLU A 113 -7.39 -1.31 2.07
N ASP A 114 -6.37 -1.81 1.36
CA ASP A 114 -5.20 -1.05 0.92
C ASP A 114 -4.40 -0.44 2.09
N ILE A 115 -4.43 -1.10 3.25
CA ILE A 115 -3.52 -0.80 4.35
C ILE A 115 -2.19 -1.49 4.08
N GLU A 116 -1.14 -0.69 3.92
CA GLU A 116 0.25 -1.14 3.95
C GLU A 116 0.86 -0.70 5.28
N ILE A 117 1.29 -1.66 6.09
CA ILE A 117 2.11 -1.39 7.28
C ILE A 117 3.53 -1.75 6.92
N THR A 118 4.40 -0.75 6.98
CA THR A 118 5.81 -0.85 6.64
C THR A 118 6.67 -0.76 7.90
N VAL A 119 7.98 -0.93 7.74
CA VAL A 119 8.91 -0.85 8.88
C VAL A 119 8.99 0.55 9.48
N SER A 120 8.78 1.60 8.67
CA SER A 120 8.78 2.98 9.16
C SER A 120 7.66 3.26 10.15
N ASP A 121 6.50 2.61 10.00
CA ASP A 121 5.36 2.74 10.92
C ASP A 121 5.68 2.27 12.34
N HIS A 122 6.76 1.51 12.51
CA HIS A 122 7.22 1.00 13.79
C HIS A 122 8.41 1.76 14.38
N VAL A 123 8.95 2.75 13.67
CA VAL A 123 10.21 3.43 14.03
C VAL A 123 10.07 4.94 14.01
N GLN A 124 10.42 5.58 15.13
CA GLN A 124 10.55 7.03 15.21
C GLN A 124 12.00 7.47 14.93
N LYS A 125 12.20 8.47 14.05
CA LYS A 125 13.52 9.10 13.78
C LYS A 125 14.11 9.70 15.06
N VAL A 126 15.36 9.36 15.40
CA VAL A 126 16.08 9.94 16.55
C VAL A 126 17.51 10.32 16.20
N LEU A 127 17.90 11.57 16.47
CA LEU A 127 19.28 12.01 16.32
C LEU A 127 20.14 11.52 17.48
N LYS A 128 21.16 10.71 17.19
CA LYS A 128 22.23 10.37 18.13
C LYS A 128 23.48 11.21 17.79
N PRO A 129 23.86 12.22 18.61
CA PRO A 129 25.03 13.06 18.34
C PRO A 129 26.35 12.28 18.29
N ASN A 130 26.43 11.19 19.05
CA ASN A 130 27.53 10.24 19.03
C ASN A 130 26.94 8.85 18.76
N TRP A 131 26.82 8.51 17.49
CA TRP A 131 26.20 7.24 17.07
C TRP A 131 27.07 6.07 17.52
N SER A 132 28.40 6.21 17.42
CA SER A 132 29.36 5.18 17.85
C SER A 132 29.22 4.84 19.34
N ALA A 133 29.07 5.82 20.23
CA ALA A 133 28.86 5.55 21.65
C ALA A 133 27.53 4.81 21.91
N SER A 134 26.46 5.22 21.21
CA SER A 134 25.14 4.56 21.33
C SER A 134 25.19 3.11 20.80
N TRP A 135 25.99 2.87 19.75
CA TRP A 135 26.20 1.55 19.17
C TRP A 135 26.90 0.58 20.12
N GLU A 136 27.90 1.09 20.87
CA GLU A 136 28.58 0.30 21.91
C GLU A 136 27.70 0.09 23.14
N GLU A 137 26.91 1.08 23.53
CA GLU A 137 25.97 0.98 24.67
C GLU A 137 24.88 -0.08 24.43
N ASN A 138 24.32 -0.17 23.22
CA ASN A 138 23.36 -1.23 22.87
C ASN A 138 23.96 -2.63 22.96
N GLY A 139 25.29 -2.77 22.88
CA GLY A 139 25.97 -4.06 22.86
C GLY A 139 25.61 -4.92 21.64
N ALA A 140 26.17 -6.13 21.57
CA ALA A 140 25.96 -7.07 20.47
C ALA A 140 25.01 -8.23 20.81
N GLU A 141 24.27 -8.14 21.91
CA GLU A 141 23.38 -9.22 22.38
C GLU A 141 22.30 -9.54 21.33
N ASN A 142 21.62 -8.51 20.84
CA ASN A 142 20.67 -8.61 19.73
C ASN A 142 21.27 -7.94 18.48
N GLU A 143 22.38 -8.48 17.97
CA GLU A 143 22.95 -8.07 16.69
C GLU A 143 22.49 -9.00 15.56
N ARG A 144 22.05 -8.43 14.44
CA ARG A 144 21.85 -9.17 13.19
C ARG A 144 22.66 -8.52 12.09
N GLU A 145 23.33 -9.34 11.28
CA GLU A 145 24.10 -8.89 10.13
C GLU A 145 23.72 -9.71 8.89
N ASP A 146 23.31 -9.02 7.84
CA ASP A 146 22.92 -9.61 6.56
C ASP A 146 23.64 -8.90 5.41
N THR A 147 23.89 -9.63 4.31
CA THR A 147 24.54 -9.08 3.12
C THR A 147 23.63 -9.19 1.91
N TYR A 148 23.42 -8.06 1.23
CA TYR A 148 22.51 -7.91 0.10
C TYR A 148 23.27 -7.44 -1.14
N THR A 149 22.81 -7.84 -2.32
CA THR A 149 23.25 -7.27 -3.60
C THR A 149 22.10 -6.50 -4.21
N LEU A 150 22.26 -5.19 -4.31
CA LEU A 150 21.23 -4.26 -4.76
C LEU A 150 21.53 -3.85 -6.19
N SER A 151 20.53 -3.95 -7.07
CA SER A 151 20.58 -3.46 -8.46
C SER A 151 20.40 -1.94 -8.50
N ILE A 152 21.19 -1.21 -7.71
CA ILE A 152 21.21 0.24 -7.61
C ILE A 152 22.59 0.71 -8.09
N PRO A 153 22.65 1.66 -9.05
CA PRO A 153 23.90 1.98 -9.73
C PRO A 153 24.86 2.83 -8.90
N THR A 154 24.36 3.62 -7.94
CA THR A 154 25.16 4.60 -7.21
C THR A 154 24.99 4.51 -5.69
N LEU A 155 26.08 4.73 -4.95
CA LEU A 155 26.06 4.74 -3.48
C LEU A 155 25.10 5.80 -2.94
N GLU A 156 25.03 6.96 -3.58
CA GLU A 156 24.15 8.07 -3.20
C GLU A 156 22.67 7.68 -3.30
N GLU A 157 22.25 7.10 -4.42
CA GLU A 157 20.88 6.63 -4.60
C GLU A 157 20.54 5.49 -3.62
N CYS A 158 21.49 4.58 -3.38
CA CYS A 158 21.33 3.51 -2.40
C CYS A 158 21.13 4.06 -1.00
N GLY A 159 21.96 5.01 -0.57
CA GLY A 159 21.84 5.65 0.74
C GLY A 159 20.50 6.36 0.92
N LYS A 160 20.03 7.10 -0.10
CA LYS A 160 18.71 7.77 -0.09
C LYS A 160 17.57 6.75 0.01
N LYS A 161 17.63 5.65 -0.75
CA LYS A 161 16.62 4.59 -0.71
C LYS A 161 16.54 3.94 0.67
N ILE A 162 17.68 3.62 1.29
CA ILE A 162 17.70 3.03 2.65
C ILE A 162 17.10 4.00 3.67
N ILE A 163 17.48 5.28 3.64
CA ILE A 163 16.95 6.30 4.56
C ILE A 163 15.43 6.44 4.41
N ASN A 164 14.94 6.52 3.17
CA ASN A 164 13.51 6.69 2.90
C ASN A 164 12.72 5.44 3.29
N TYR A 165 13.27 4.26 3.06
CA TYR A 165 12.55 3.02 3.31
C TYR A 165 12.49 2.67 4.80
N MET A 166 13.59 2.89 5.54
CA MET A 166 13.62 2.65 6.99
C MET A 166 13.03 3.81 7.79
N GLU A 167 12.90 5.00 7.16
CA GLU A 167 12.54 6.25 7.81
C GLU A 167 13.27 6.49 9.14
N MET A 168 14.58 6.25 9.15
CA MET A 168 15.44 6.48 10.31
C MET A 168 16.27 7.75 10.15
N GLN A 169 16.77 8.29 11.26
CA GLN A 169 17.61 9.48 11.23
C GLN A 169 19.03 9.11 10.83
N ALA A 170 19.50 9.67 9.72
CA ALA A 170 20.92 9.62 9.37
C ALA A 170 21.74 10.43 10.40
N CYS A 171 22.73 9.77 11.00
CA CYS A 171 23.61 10.34 12.00
C CYS A 171 24.98 10.69 11.41
N GLU A 172 25.71 11.59 12.07
CA GLU A 172 27.11 11.95 11.73
C GLU A 172 27.32 12.41 10.27
N ARG A 173 26.26 12.98 9.65
CA ARG A 173 26.23 13.37 8.22
C ARG A 173 26.54 12.22 7.26
N SER A 174 26.26 10.99 7.68
CA SER A 174 26.49 9.80 6.86
C SER A 174 25.56 9.71 5.65
N ASP A 175 24.54 10.57 5.54
CA ASP A 175 23.73 10.78 4.33
C ASP A 175 24.51 11.52 3.22
N LYS A 176 25.61 12.22 3.54
CA LYS A 176 26.45 12.94 2.59
C LYS A 176 27.58 12.04 2.09
N ILE A 177 27.35 11.39 0.95
CA ILE A 177 28.32 10.49 0.33
C ILE A 177 29.24 11.28 -0.62
N PRO A 178 30.56 11.34 -0.38
CA PRO A 178 31.48 12.03 -1.28
C PRO A 178 31.60 11.34 -2.64
N GLU A 179 31.73 12.13 -3.71
CA GLU A 179 31.94 11.62 -5.07
C GLU A 179 33.24 10.80 -5.20
N GLY A 180 33.23 9.79 -6.07
CA GLY A 180 34.41 8.97 -6.39
C GLY A 180 34.81 7.94 -5.32
N LYS A 181 34.01 7.76 -4.27
CA LYS A 181 34.24 6.71 -3.25
C LYS A 181 33.77 5.34 -3.76
N ALA A 182 34.61 4.32 -3.56
CA ALA A 182 34.27 2.92 -3.88
C ALA A 182 33.39 2.25 -2.81
N SER A 183 33.34 2.82 -1.60
CA SER A 183 32.56 2.32 -0.47
C SER A 183 32.14 3.44 0.46
N HIS A 184 31.04 3.27 1.17
CA HIS A 184 30.51 4.21 2.16
C HIS A 184 29.82 3.48 3.31
N ALA A 185 29.77 4.10 4.49
CA ALA A 185 29.02 3.58 5.63
C ALA A 185 27.94 4.58 6.03
N LEU A 186 26.69 4.13 6.02
CA LEU A 186 25.52 4.87 6.46
C LEU A 186 25.17 4.45 7.90
N TYR A 187 24.95 5.44 8.77
CA TYR A 187 24.60 5.24 10.18
C TYR A 187 23.22 5.81 10.43
N LEU A 188 22.28 4.95 10.81
CA LEU A 188 20.90 5.32 11.09
C LEU A 188 20.55 5.05 12.54
N ALA A 189 19.68 5.89 13.09
CA ALA A 189 19.15 5.73 14.43
C ALA A 189 17.65 6.02 14.48
N GLY A 190 16.96 5.25 15.31
CA GLY A 190 15.55 5.40 15.60
C GLY A 190 15.18 4.73 16.90
N VAL A 191 13.92 4.88 17.28
CA VAL A 191 13.31 4.21 18.43
C VAL A 191 12.17 3.37 17.91
N TYR A 192 12.28 2.05 18.12
CA TYR A 192 11.22 1.11 17.82
C TYR A 192 10.12 1.19 18.88
N ARG A 193 8.88 0.88 18.50
CA ARG A 193 7.73 0.87 19.42
C ARG A 193 8.06 0.15 20.74
N GLY A 194 7.67 0.74 21.87
CA GLY A 194 8.07 0.26 23.20
C GLY A 194 9.36 0.91 23.74
N GLU A 195 9.83 1.99 23.13
CA GLU A 195 10.99 2.78 23.57
C GLU A 195 12.33 2.03 23.47
N HIS A 196 12.43 1.09 22.53
CA HIS A 196 13.66 0.35 22.27
C HIS A 196 14.50 1.08 21.23
N ASP A 197 15.70 1.52 21.64
CA ASP A 197 16.68 2.09 20.71
C ASP A 197 17.03 1.06 19.63
N VAL A 198 16.98 1.47 18.36
CA VAL A 198 17.40 0.66 17.22
C VAL A 198 18.37 1.43 16.35
N LEU A 199 19.52 0.82 16.10
CA LEU A 199 20.62 1.41 15.36
C LEU A 199 20.94 0.53 14.16
N VAL A 200 21.20 1.15 13.02
CA VAL A 200 21.53 0.46 11.79
C VAL A 200 22.83 1.01 11.21
N ARG A 201 23.70 0.10 10.78
CA ARG A 201 24.91 0.39 10.03
C ARG A 201 24.82 -0.31 8.68
N ALA A 202 24.67 0.46 7.61
CA ALA A 202 24.72 -0.07 6.25
C ALA A 202 26.06 0.27 5.60
N LYS A 203 26.93 -0.73 5.45
CA LYS A 203 28.19 -0.59 4.69
C LYS A 203 27.93 -0.99 3.25
N MET A 204 28.11 -0.05 2.34
CA MET A 204 27.84 -0.21 0.91
C MET A 204 29.16 -0.15 0.15
N ALA A 205 29.33 -1.02 -0.85
CA ALA A 205 30.47 -1.01 -1.75
C ALA A 205 30.05 -1.26 -3.20
N LEU A 206 30.72 -0.58 -4.13
CA LEU A 206 30.61 -0.86 -5.56
C LEU A 206 31.27 -2.22 -5.82
N GLY A 207 30.51 -3.22 -6.26
CA GLY A 207 31.09 -4.56 -6.42
C GLY A 207 30.16 -5.73 -6.72
N GLY A 208 28.87 -5.51 -6.93
CA GLY A 208 27.95 -6.57 -7.35
C GLY A 208 28.07 -6.85 -8.85
N THR A 209 28.18 -8.12 -9.22
CA THR A 209 27.89 -8.55 -10.61
C THR A 209 26.39 -8.77 -10.70
N THR A 210 25.72 -8.01 -11.56
CA THR A 210 24.31 -8.26 -11.89
C THR A 210 24.23 -9.34 -12.98
N VAL A 211 23.04 -9.91 -13.15
CA VAL A 211 22.76 -10.87 -14.24
C VAL A 211 22.99 -10.22 -15.61
N ASP A 212 22.90 -8.89 -15.70
CA ASP A 212 23.19 -8.13 -16.91
C ASP A 212 24.67 -7.71 -16.97
N PRO A 213 25.44 -8.19 -17.97
CA PRO A 213 26.83 -7.82 -18.16
C PRO A 213 26.94 -6.34 -18.57
N GLY A 214 27.07 -5.47 -17.57
CA GLY A 214 27.20 -4.02 -17.73
C GLY A 214 26.49 -3.18 -16.66
N ALA A 215 25.56 -3.76 -15.90
CA ALA A 215 24.87 -3.05 -14.83
C ALA A 215 25.66 -3.11 -13.52
N GLN A 216 25.97 -1.93 -12.99
CA GLN A 216 26.67 -1.74 -11.72
C GLN A 216 25.72 -2.05 -10.56
N ALA A 217 26.15 -2.90 -9.62
CA ALA A 217 25.42 -3.19 -8.39
C ALA A 217 26.23 -2.87 -7.15
N ILE A 218 25.49 -2.65 -6.07
CA ILE A 218 26.02 -2.36 -4.75
C ILE A 218 25.88 -3.59 -3.88
N THR A 219 26.98 -4.00 -3.27
CA THR A 219 26.95 -4.94 -2.17
C THR A 219 26.76 -4.15 -0.88
N MET A 220 25.74 -4.49 -0.11
CA MET A 220 25.43 -3.85 1.17
C MET A 220 25.52 -4.89 2.30
N GLN A 221 26.36 -4.62 3.29
CA GLN A 221 26.33 -5.31 4.58
C GLN A 221 25.52 -4.45 5.56
N LEU A 222 24.37 -4.96 5.97
CA LEU A 222 23.47 -4.32 6.92
C LEU A 222 23.66 -4.95 8.29
N THR A 223 24.11 -4.16 9.27
CA THR A 223 24.20 -4.58 10.67
C THR A 223 23.18 -3.79 11.49
N ILE A 224 22.37 -4.49 12.28
CA ILE A 224 21.31 -3.90 13.11
C ILE A 224 21.57 -4.29 14.57
N ARG A 225 21.43 -3.33 15.50
CA ARG A 225 21.47 -3.56 16.95
C ARG A 225 20.29 -2.88 17.63
N SER A 226 19.72 -3.55 18.64
CA SER A 226 18.71 -2.98 19.52
C SER A 226 18.78 -3.59 20.91
N THR A 227 18.19 -2.91 21.89
CA THR A 227 17.94 -3.47 23.22
C THR A 227 16.86 -4.56 23.21
N ASP A 228 16.10 -4.69 22.12
CA ASP A 228 15.06 -5.71 21.95
C ASP A 228 15.26 -6.53 20.66
N GLY A 229 15.15 -7.86 20.77
CA GLY A 229 15.33 -8.76 19.64
C GLY A 229 14.23 -8.68 18.58
N SER A 230 13.00 -8.32 18.97
CA SER A 230 11.88 -8.18 18.02
C SER A 230 12.07 -6.96 17.11
N ALA A 231 12.63 -5.87 17.64
CA ALA A 231 13.00 -4.70 16.86
C ALA A 231 13.98 -5.08 15.74
N VAL A 232 15.04 -5.82 16.07
CA VAL A 232 16.05 -6.28 15.09
C VAL A 232 15.43 -7.12 13.98
N GLN A 233 14.53 -8.04 14.33
CA GLN A 233 13.85 -8.89 13.36
C GLN A 233 12.97 -8.08 12.40
N VAL A 234 12.20 -7.12 12.92
CA VAL A 234 11.34 -6.27 12.10
C VAL A 234 12.17 -5.40 11.16
N ILE A 235 13.23 -4.75 11.64
CA ILE A 235 14.09 -3.92 10.78
C ILE A 235 14.81 -4.78 9.73
N ALA A 236 15.21 -6.01 10.05
CA ALA A 236 15.85 -6.88 9.08
C ALA A 236 14.88 -7.32 7.97
N SER A 237 13.62 -7.62 8.31
CA SER A 237 12.59 -7.99 7.33
C SER A 237 12.25 -6.88 6.34
N ALA A 238 12.64 -5.64 6.63
CA ALA A 238 12.45 -4.51 5.73
C ALA A 238 13.18 -4.73 4.39
N VAL A 239 14.35 -5.38 4.42
CA VAL A 239 15.29 -5.43 3.27
C VAL A 239 15.17 -6.74 2.48
N GLU A 240 14.33 -7.68 2.94
CA GLU A 240 14.07 -8.99 2.31
C GLU A 240 13.10 -8.92 1.13
#